data_AF-A0A2T4B9V1-F1
#
_entry.id   AF-A0A2T4B9V1-F1
#
_cell.length_a   1.000
_cell.length_b   1.000
_cell.length_c   1.000
_cell.angle_alpha   90.00
_cell.angle_beta   90.00
_cell.angle_gamma   90.00
#
_symmetry.space_group_name_H-M   'P 1'
#
loop_
_entity.id
_entity.type
_entity.pdbx_description
1 polymer ?
#
loop_
_entity_poly.entity_id
_entity_poly.type
_entity_poly.pdbx_seq_one_letter_code
_entity_poly.pdbx_strand_id
1 'polypeptide(L)'
;MSEQPKWLSAPHSAQTVRVRLIEEIGTLSLPSALFLDPVSEGHEVTSGPALAFLIENKTLGKMALFDLGIRKDWWNLPPNVRDSLAFCVGVKVEKGVPEVLRDAGISLQDIDDIIWSHSHLDHRGDVSLFPPTTTLHYGKKLAALKPESTGAAEAVFLASDFAGRPNKEVDFSDSTFTIGGFPALDFYGDGSFYLLDTPGHDHGHISALARTTSTAAGQEKDTFILLSGDACHFCGVLRPNASHPFPSREFPDNGVGLAGVERPEVLLMRHPQFPQFSDGRDLVNEAARTTAWYRVSKGQLSTFVDPVVGQATADRLREAFDEANNVFVALAHDTSLLVHVNGTPLLPTLNKAPQEDLNGWYLEGWKDRLYWTWTDQLGKTDGNGKVDAPKPLVVGFWMHGVKYDKVQEVIEHA
;
A
#
# COMPACT_ATOMS: atom_id res chain seq x y z
N MET A 1 19.77 15.97 -15.25
CA MET A 1 18.64 16.83 -15.69
C MET A 1 17.91 16.06 -16.77
N SER A 2 16.80 15.42 -16.44
CA SER A 2 15.80 15.01 -17.43
C SER A 2 14.53 15.80 -17.13
N GLU A 3 13.97 16.30 -18.21
CA GLU A 3 12.92 17.31 -18.29
C GLU A 3 11.63 16.90 -17.57
N GLN A 4 10.88 17.90 -17.11
CA GLN A 4 9.54 17.93 -16.50
C GLN A 4 8.83 16.58 -16.28
N PRO A 5 8.21 16.35 -15.10
CA PRO A 5 7.43 15.13 -14.87
C PRO A 5 6.43 14.99 -16.01
N LYS A 6 6.55 13.90 -16.79
CA LYS A 6 5.84 13.76 -18.07
C LYS A 6 4.32 13.94 -17.93
N TRP A 7 3.76 13.74 -16.72
CA TRP A 7 2.32 13.75 -16.48
C TRP A 7 1.85 14.25 -15.10
N LEU A 8 2.73 14.68 -14.18
CA LEU A 8 2.31 15.15 -12.87
C LEU A 8 2.02 16.65 -12.89
N SER A 9 0.76 17.00 -13.13
CA SER A 9 0.25 18.37 -12.96
C SER A 9 -0.98 18.32 -12.07
N ALA A 10 -0.81 18.67 -10.79
CA ALA A 10 -1.93 18.90 -9.88
C ALA A 10 -2.36 20.38 -9.98
N PRO A 11 -3.65 20.70 -9.82
CA PRO A 11 -4.12 22.08 -9.73
C PRO A 11 -3.30 22.89 -8.71
N HIS A 12 -3.05 24.17 -9.01
CA HIS A 12 -2.30 25.04 -8.10
C HIS A 12 -3.13 25.33 -6.84
N SER A 13 -2.55 25.13 -5.66
CA SER A 13 -3.20 25.43 -4.38
C SER A 13 -2.17 25.74 -3.28
N ALA A 14 -2.52 26.64 -2.37
CA ALA A 14 -1.79 26.92 -1.13
C ALA A 14 -2.18 25.98 0.02
N GLN A 15 -3.22 25.16 -0.14
CA GLN A 15 -3.71 24.28 0.92
C GLN A 15 -2.97 22.95 0.92
N THR A 16 -2.70 22.43 2.11
CA THR A 16 -2.03 21.15 2.33
C THR A 16 -2.80 20.35 3.37
N VAL A 17 -2.58 19.04 3.38
CA VAL A 17 -3.03 18.16 4.46
C VAL A 17 -1.83 17.61 5.21
N ARG A 18 -2.04 17.28 6.49
CA ARG A 18 -1.09 16.52 7.28
C ARG A 18 -1.39 15.03 7.16
N VAL A 19 -0.35 14.23 6.89
CA VAL A 19 -0.48 12.77 6.66
C VAL A 19 0.23 12.00 7.75
N ARG A 20 -0.48 11.12 8.46
CA ARG A 20 0.10 10.26 9.51
C ARG A 20 -0.09 8.79 9.18
N LEU A 21 1.00 8.03 9.13
CA LEU A 21 1.00 6.59 8.89
C LEU A 21 0.47 5.84 10.13
N ILE A 22 -0.44 4.89 9.91
CA ILE A 22 -0.94 3.96 10.92
C ILE A 22 -0.44 2.57 10.56
N GLU A 23 0.19 1.90 11.53
CA GLU A 23 0.72 0.54 11.41
C GLU A 23 0.13 -0.37 12.49
N GLU A 24 0.55 -1.64 12.52
CA GLU A 24 0.13 -2.64 13.53
C GLU A 24 -1.39 -2.89 13.57
N ILE A 25 -2.07 -2.66 12.44
CA ILE A 25 -3.53 -2.83 12.24
C ILE A 25 -3.88 -4.09 11.43
N GLY A 26 -2.97 -5.06 11.45
CA GLY A 26 -3.10 -6.32 10.75
C GLY A 26 -1.85 -6.70 9.98
N THR A 27 -1.59 -7.99 9.87
CA THR A 27 -0.55 -8.53 8.99
C THR A 27 -1.05 -9.84 8.41
N LEU A 28 -0.85 -9.96 7.10
CA LEU A 28 -1.10 -11.18 6.35
C LEU A 28 0.22 -11.66 5.75
N SER A 29 0.42 -12.98 5.73
CA SER A 29 1.44 -13.59 4.89
C SER A 29 0.73 -14.52 3.91
N LEU A 30 0.95 -14.32 2.62
CA LEU A 30 0.27 -15.09 1.56
C LEU A 30 1.26 -15.49 0.44
N PRO A 31 0.90 -16.48 -0.39
CA PRO A 31 1.69 -16.83 -1.57
C PRO A 31 1.85 -15.63 -2.52
N SER A 32 3.08 -15.32 -2.91
CA SER A 32 3.39 -14.19 -3.80
C SER A 32 2.72 -14.29 -5.16
N ALA A 33 2.41 -15.51 -5.61
CA ALA A 33 1.73 -15.78 -6.88
C ALA A 33 0.34 -15.14 -7.01
N LEU A 34 -0.28 -14.76 -5.88
CA LEU A 34 -1.54 -14.02 -5.87
C LEU A 34 -1.36 -12.58 -6.40
N PHE A 35 -0.16 -12.02 -6.27
CA PHE A 35 0.11 -10.59 -6.52
C PHE A 35 1.15 -10.34 -7.61
N LEU A 36 2.14 -11.24 -7.76
CA LEU A 36 3.35 -11.03 -8.56
C LEU A 36 3.53 -12.10 -9.64
N ASP A 37 4.05 -11.68 -10.79
CA ASP A 37 4.44 -12.55 -11.91
C ASP A 37 5.77 -12.10 -12.56
N PRO A 38 6.77 -12.99 -12.73
CA PRO A 38 6.85 -14.33 -12.15
C PRO A 38 7.19 -14.27 -10.65
N VAL A 39 6.90 -15.34 -9.92
CA VAL A 39 7.41 -15.52 -8.55
C VAL A 39 8.92 -15.80 -8.62
N SER A 40 9.72 -14.98 -7.93
CA SER A 40 11.18 -15.19 -7.84
C SER A 40 11.51 -16.19 -6.74
N GLU A 41 12.58 -16.96 -6.95
CA GLU A 41 13.14 -17.85 -5.92
C GLU A 41 13.51 -17.04 -4.67
N GLY A 42 13.05 -17.50 -3.51
CA GLY A 42 13.24 -16.83 -2.22
C GLY A 42 12.19 -15.78 -1.87
N HIS A 43 11.24 -15.53 -2.77
CA HIS A 43 10.12 -14.61 -2.54
C HIS A 43 8.78 -15.28 -2.89
N GLU A 44 8.60 -16.54 -2.48
CA GLU A 44 7.38 -17.32 -2.69
C GLU A 44 6.24 -16.94 -1.72
N VAL A 45 6.58 -16.32 -0.60
CA VAL A 45 5.63 -15.78 0.37
C VAL A 45 5.91 -14.28 0.54
N THR A 46 4.90 -13.46 0.29
CA THR A 46 4.92 -12.04 0.60
C THR A 46 4.22 -11.82 1.94
N SER A 47 4.79 -10.97 2.77
CA SER A 47 4.13 -10.50 3.99
C SER A 47 3.68 -9.07 3.80
N GLY A 48 2.37 -8.84 3.83
CA GLY A 48 1.75 -7.52 3.76
C GLY A 48 1.32 -7.08 5.15
N PRO A 49 2.02 -6.13 5.81
CA PRO A 49 1.39 -5.37 6.86
C PRO A 49 0.22 -4.61 6.26
N ALA A 50 -0.88 -4.47 6.99
CA ALA A 50 -1.94 -3.56 6.60
C ALA A 50 -1.59 -2.17 7.12
N LEU A 51 -1.57 -1.17 6.24
CA LEU A 51 -1.29 0.22 6.57
C LEU A 51 -2.51 1.09 6.27
N ALA A 52 -2.70 2.12 7.09
CA ALA A 52 -3.74 3.12 6.90
C ALA A 52 -3.15 4.51 7.14
N PHE A 53 -3.87 5.55 6.75
CA PHE A 53 -3.38 6.92 6.88
C PHE A 53 -4.45 7.84 7.45
N LEU A 54 -4.07 8.61 8.48
CA LEU A 54 -4.88 9.69 8.99
C LEU A 54 -4.51 10.99 8.27
N ILE A 55 -5.50 11.59 7.62
CA ILE A 55 -5.40 12.81 6.83
C ILE A 55 -6.10 13.93 7.59
N GLU A 56 -5.35 14.97 7.97
CA GLU A 56 -5.87 16.11 8.70
C GLU A 56 -5.78 17.37 7.82
N ASN A 57 -6.93 17.90 7.41
CA ASN A 57 -7.04 19.22 6.80
C ASN A 57 -7.28 20.26 7.89
N LYS A 58 -6.21 20.93 8.32
CA LYS A 58 -6.27 21.92 9.41
C LYS A 58 -7.05 23.17 9.04
N THR A 59 -7.04 23.56 7.76
CA THR A 59 -7.77 24.75 7.29
C THR A 59 -9.29 24.56 7.40
N LEU A 60 -9.77 23.37 7.07
CA LEU A 60 -11.19 23.02 7.13
C LEU A 60 -11.61 22.43 8.49
N GLY A 61 -10.66 22.09 9.36
CA GLY A 61 -10.93 21.38 10.61
C GLY A 61 -11.52 19.99 10.36
N LYS A 62 -11.03 19.29 9.34
CA LYS A 62 -11.54 17.99 8.89
C LYS A 62 -10.51 16.89 9.04
N MET A 63 -10.96 15.69 9.40
CA MET A 63 -10.13 14.48 9.41
C MET A 63 -10.76 13.35 8.60
N ALA A 64 -9.93 12.72 7.78
CA ALA A 64 -10.28 11.52 7.02
C ALA A 64 -9.29 10.38 7.32
N LEU A 65 -9.80 9.15 7.29
CA LEU A 65 -8.98 7.94 7.25
C LEU A 65 -8.97 7.39 5.83
N PHE A 66 -7.78 7.14 5.29
CA PHE A 66 -7.61 6.36 4.07
C PHE A 66 -7.21 4.94 4.45
N ASP A 67 -8.12 4.01 4.20
CA ASP A 67 -8.12 2.62 4.68
C ASP A 67 -8.15 2.48 6.22
N LEU A 68 -8.38 1.24 6.68
CA LEU A 68 -8.58 0.91 8.10
C LEU A 68 -7.90 -0.39 8.55
N GLY A 69 -7.10 -1.03 7.68
CA GLY A 69 -6.46 -2.30 8.00
C GLY A 69 -7.45 -3.47 8.06
N ILE A 70 -7.09 -4.50 8.81
CA ILE A 70 -7.93 -5.69 9.03
C ILE A 70 -8.76 -5.48 10.30
N ARG A 71 -10.02 -5.94 10.31
CA ARG A 71 -10.80 -5.99 11.56
C ARG A 71 -10.14 -6.92 12.58
N LYS A 72 -10.08 -6.52 13.85
CA LYS A 72 -9.41 -7.29 14.91
C LYS A 72 -10.03 -8.66 15.13
N ASP A 73 -11.35 -8.73 15.00
CA ASP A 73 -12.16 -9.94 15.07
C ASP A 73 -12.41 -10.50 13.66
N TRP A 74 -11.34 -10.73 12.90
CA TRP A 74 -11.41 -11.17 11.49
C TRP A 74 -12.20 -12.48 11.28
N TRP A 75 -12.40 -13.29 12.32
CA TRP A 75 -13.28 -14.46 12.29
C TRP A 75 -14.77 -14.12 12.14
N ASN A 76 -15.15 -12.86 12.35
CA ASN A 76 -16.49 -12.32 12.10
C ASN A 76 -16.66 -11.74 10.68
N LEU A 77 -15.66 -11.84 9.81
CA LEU A 77 -15.81 -11.52 8.38
C LEU A 77 -16.93 -12.39 7.75
N PRO A 78 -17.56 -11.93 6.66
CA PRO A 78 -18.49 -12.76 5.90
C PRO A 78 -17.85 -14.10 5.51
N PRO A 79 -18.59 -15.23 5.53
CA PRO A 79 -18.02 -16.55 5.29
C PRO A 79 -17.19 -16.66 4.02
N ASN A 80 -17.65 -16.08 2.91
CA ASN A 80 -16.92 -16.06 1.63
C ASN A 80 -15.49 -15.47 1.77
N VAL A 81 -15.37 -14.39 2.52
CA VAL A 81 -14.10 -13.69 2.74
C VAL A 81 -13.27 -14.41 3.79
N ARG A 82 -13.89 -14.78 4.91
CA ARG A 82 -13.21 -15.45 6.02
C ARG A 82 -12.62 -16.79 5.61
N ASP A 83 -13.41 -17.62 4.93
CA ASP A 83 -13.01 -18.99 4.61
C ASP A 83 -11.93 -19.00 3.50
N SER A 84 -11.92 -17.97 2.64
CA SER A 84 -10.84 -17.73 1.67
C SER A 84 -9.48 -17.45 2.33
N LEU A 85 -9.44 -17.07 3.62
CA LEU A 85 -8.17 -16.94 4.35
C LEU A 85 -7.43 -18.28 4.50
N ALA A 86 -8.05 -19.42 4.17
CA ALA A 86 -7.37 -20.72 4.09
C ALA A 86 -6.17 -20.72 3.12
N PHE A 87 -6.09 -19.78 2.17
CA PHE A 87 -4.93 -19.58 1.30
C PHE A 87 -3.76 -18.86 1.97
N CYS A 88 -3.97 -18.23 3.13
CA CYS A 88 -2.94 -17.49 3.84
C CYS A 88 -1.98 -18.43 4.60
N VAL A 89 -0.71 -18.03 4.66
CA VAL A 89 0.30 -18.60 5.57
C VAL A 89 0.06 -18.15 7.00
N GLY A 90 -0.44 -16.94 7.19
CA GLY A 90 -0.83 -16.45 8.50
C GLY A 90 -1.64 -15.16 8.48
N VAL A 91 -2.39 -14.96 9.55
CA VAL A 91 -3.24 -13.79 9.80
C VAL A 91 -3.10 -13.40 11.26
N LYS A 92 -2.71 -12.15 11.52
CA LYS A 92 -2.61 -11.63 12.89
C LYS A 92 -3.02 -10.17 12.95
N VAL A 93 -3.91 -9.85 13.89
CA VAL A 93 -4.38 -8.48 14.13
C VAL A 93 -4.36 -8.21 15.63
N GLU A 94 -3.49 -7.31 16.07
CA GLU A 94 -3.36 -6.96 17.49
C GLU A 94 -4.30 -5.80 17.87
N LYS A 95 -4.43 -4.82 16.97
CA LYS A 95 -5.29 -3.63 17.14
C LYS A 95 -6.05 -3.34 15.86
N GLY A 96 -7.25 -2.79 15.98
CA GLY A 96 -7.88 -2.06 14.87
C GLY A 96 -7.51 -0.58 14.89
N VAL A 97 -7.72 0.15 13.78
CA VAL A 97 -7.54 1.62 13.73
C VAL A 97 -8.28 2.37 14.86
N PRO A 98 -9.52 2.00 15.27
CA PRO A 98 -10.17 2.64 16.40
C PRO A 98 -9.41 2.56 17.73
N GLU A 99 -8.67 1.47 17.97
CA GLU A 99 -7.81 1.35 19.15
C GLU A 99 -6.58 2.25 19.02
N VAL A 100 -5.93 2.26 17.85
CA VAL A 100 -4.76 3.11 17.61
C VAL A 100 -5.09 4.59 17.76
N LEU A 101 -6.22 5.05 17.23
CA LEU A 101 -6.67 6.45 17.37
C LEU A 101 -6.85 6.84 18.84
N ARG A 102 -7.52 5.99 19.64
CA ARG A 102 -7.75 6.25 21.07
C ARG A 102 -6.43 6.27 21.85
N ASP A 103 -5.53 5.34 21.56
CA ASP A 103 -4.20 5.29 22.19
C ASP A 103 -3.38 6.55 21.86
N ALA A 104 -3.56 7.10 20.65
CA ALA A 104 -2.97 8.37 20.22
C ALA A 104 -3.69 9.61 20.76
N GLY A 105 -4.76 9.45 21.55
CA GLY A 105 -5.55 10.55 22.12
C GLY A 105 -6.49 11.23 21.12
N ILE A 106 -6.85 10.58 20.02
CA ILE A 106 -7.76 11.10 18.98
C ILE A 106 -9.13 10.46 19.19
N SER A 107 -10.18 11.30 19.29
CA SER A 107 -11.54 10.80 19.42
C SER A 107 -12.04 10.29 18.08
N LEU A 108 -12.76 9.17 18.08
CA LEU A 108 -13.45 8.68 16.88
C LEU A 108 -14.52 9.68 16.40
N GLN A 109 -15.00 10.55 17.29
CA GLN A 109 -15.94 11.65 16.96
C GLN A 109 -15.31 12.75 16.10
N ASP A 110 -13.97 12.83 16.08
CA ASP A 110 -13.25 13.82 15.29
C ASP A 110 -13.02 13.36 13.84
N ILE A 111 -13.39 12.10 13.51
CA ILE A 111 -13.23 11.52 12.18
C ILE A 111 -14.50 11.79 11.36
N ASP A 112 -14.37 12.67 10.36
CA ASP A 112 -15.47 13.03 9.45
C ASP A 112 -15.70 11.95 8.39
N ASP A 113 -14.60 11.42 7.84
CA ASP A 113 -14.64 10.60 6.65
C ASP A 113 -13.76 9.34 6.78
N ILE A 114 -14.25 8.22 6.27
CA ILE A 114 -13.47 7.01 6.02
C ILE A 114 -13.52 6.77 4.52
N ILE A 115 -12.38 6.58 3.88
CA ILE A 115 -12.24 6.31 2.46
C ILE A 115 -11.61 4.94 2.33
N TRP A 116 -12.37 3.97 1.84
CA TRP A 116 -11.81 2.69 1.42
C TRP A 116 -11.24 2.82 0.02
N SER A 117 -9.98 2.43 -0.14
CA SER A 117 -9.36 2.25 -1.45
C SER A 117 -10.13 1.23 -2.27
N HIS A 118 -10.53 0.10 -1.67
CA HIS A 118 -11.31 -0.96 -2.33
C HIS A 118 -11.95 -1.97 -1.33
N SER A 119 -12.42 -3.12 -1.81
CA SER A 119 -13.27 -4.04 -1.04
C SER A 119 -12.55 -5.11 -0.20
N HIS A 120 -11.23 -5.30 -0.36
CA HIS A 120 -10.54 -6.38 0.35
C HIS A 120 -10.49 -6.16 1.86
N LEU A 121 -10.40 -7.26 2.60
CA LEU A 121 -10.62 -7.31 4.05
C LEU A 121 -9.61 -6.49 4.88
N ASP A 122 -8.43 -6.29 4.33
CA ASP A 122 -7.26 -5.64 4.92
C ASP A 122 -7.20 -4.13 4.69
N HIS A 123 -8.25 -3.56 4.11
CA HIS A 123 -8.40 -2.12 3.91
C HIS A 123 -9.58 -1.55 4.70
N ARG A 124 -10.42 -2.41 5.27
CA ARG A 124 -11.78 -2.02 5.71
C ARG A 124 -11.96 -1.88 7.20
N GLY A 125 -11.18 -2.58 8.01
CA GLY A 125 -11.32 -2.60 9.46
C GLY A 125 -12.75 -2.91 9.92
N ASP A 126 -13.07 -2.50 11.14
CA ASP A 126 -14.45 -2.51 11.65
C ASP A 126 -15.01 -1.08 11.67
N VAL A 127 -15.64 -0.70 10.57
CA VAL A 127 -16.28 0.61 10.40
C VAL A 127 -17.41 0.83 11.41
N SER A 128 -18.05 -0.24 11.91
CA SER A 128 -19.19 -0.14 12.83
C SER A 128 -18.84 0.52 14.18
N LEU A 129 -17.55 0.53 14.55
CA LEU A 129 -17.04 1.16 15.76
C LEU A 129 -16.96 2.69 15.67
N PHE A 130 -16.99 3.25 14.46
CA PHE A 130 -17.02 4.69 14.26
C PHE A 130 -18.43 5.25 14.45
N PRO A 131 -18.55 6.50 14.91
CA PRO A 131 -19.82 7.18 15.10
C PRO A 131 -20.67 7.20 13.82
N PRO A 132 -22.02 7.23 13.96
CA PRO A 132 -22.93 7.32 12.81
C PRO A 132 -22.79 8.61 11.99
N THR A 133 -22.07 9.62 12.51
CA THR A 133 -21.76 10.87 11.79
C THR A 133 -20.61 10.73 10.79
N THR A 134 -19.77 9.70 10.92
CA THR A 134 -18.64 9.46 10.01
C THR A 134 -19.15 8.96 8.66
N THR A 135 -18.81 9.66 7.58
CA THR A 135 -19.19 9.28 6.22
C THR A 135 -18.25 8.21 5.69
N LEU A 136 -18.80 7.13 5.14
CA LEU A 136 -18.02 6.11 4.44
C LEU A 136 -18.02 6.40 2.93
N HIS A 137 -16.84 6.53 2.34
CA HIS A 137 -16.59 6.70 0.91
C HIS A 137 -15.97 5.43 0.33
N TYR A 138 -16.43 5.03 -0.85
CA TYR A 138 -15.95 3.85 -1.55
C TYR A 138 -16.16 3.99 -3.05
N GLY A 139 -15.38 3.29 -3.87
CA GLY A 139 -15.51 3.39 -5.33
C GLY A 139 -16.71 2.63 -5.92
N LYS A 140 -16.94 2.86 -7.21
CA LYS A 140 -18.08 2.28 -7.94
C LYS A 140 -18.15 0.76 -7.85
N LYS A 141 -19.38 0.26 -7.78
CA LYS A 141 -19.76 -1.18 -7.79
C LYS A 141 -19.54 -1.91 -6.47
N LEU A 142 -18.87 -1.32 -5.48
CA LEU A 142 -18.74 -1.93 -4.15
C LEU A 142 -20.11 -2.17 -3.52
N ALA A 143 -21.06 -1.24 -3.68
CA ALA A 143 -22.39 -1.42 -3.09
C ALA A 143 -23.14 -2.66 -3.60
N ALA A 144 -22.76 -3.23 -4.75
CA ALA A 144 -23.35 -4.45 -5.29
C ALA A 144 -22.84 -5.73 -4.61
N LEU A 145 -21.75 -5.67 -3.83
CA LEU A 145 -21.18 -6.82 -3.09
C LEU A 145 -21.74 -6.95 -1.66
N LYS A 146 -22.73 -6.12 -1.33
CA LYS A 146 -23.42 -6.11 -0.05
C LYS A 146 -24.31 -7.35 0.12
N PRO A 147 -24.52 -7.82 1.37
CA PRO A 147 -25.32 -9.02 1.63
C PRO A 147 -26.77 -8.89 1.13
N GLU A 148 -27.35 -7.68 1.07
CA GLU A 148 -28.69 -7.46 0.53
C GLU A 148 -28.77 -7.70 -0.99
N SER A 149 -27.63 -7.62 -1.70
CA SER A 149 -27.54 -7.78 -3.15
C SER A 149 -27.06 -9.18 -3.57
N THR A 150 -26.09 -9.75 -2.84
CA THR A 150 -25.49 -11.06 -3.19
C THR A 150 -26.01 -12.23 -2.37
N GLY A 151 -26.69 -11.96 -1.25
CA GLY A 151 -27.02 -12.97 -0.24
C GLY A 151 -25.81 -13.30 0.66
N ALA A 152 -26.07 -13.92 1.82
CA ALA A 152 -25.05 -14.13 2.84
C ALA A 152 -23.87 -15.02 2.42
N ALA A 153 -24.08 -15.94 1.49
CA ALA A 153 -23.05 -16.88 1.03
C ALA A 153 -21.97 -16.21 0.15
N GLU A 154 -22.35 -15.18 -0.63
CA GLU A 154 -21.47 -14.51 -1.59
C GLU A 154 -21.11 -13.09 -1.14
N ALA A 155 -21.58 -12.65 0.02
CA ALA A 155 -21.32 -11.31 0.55
C ALA A 155 -19.84 -11.10 0.82
N VAL A 156 -19.31 -9.97 0.35
CA VAL A 156 -17.96 -9.48 0.69
C VAL A 156 -18.00 -8.60 1.93
N PHE A 157 -19.15 -7.96 2.16
CA PHE A 157 -19.38 -7.03 3.26
C PHE A 157 -20.31 -7.59 4.32
N LEU A 158 -20.22 -7.06 5.53
CA LEU A 158 -21.27 -7.20 6.54
C LEU A 158 -22.27 -6.05 6.39
N ALA A 159 -23.53 -6.30 6.75
CA ALA A 159 -24.54 -5.24 6.78
C ALA A 159 -24.13 -4.09 7.74
N SER A 160 -23.44 -4.42 8.83
CA SER A 160 -22.91 -3.45 9.80
C SER A 160 -21.90 -2.47 9.21
N ASP A 161 -21.23 -2.84 8.12
CA ASP A 161 -20.20 -1.99 7.51
C ASP A 161 -20.79 -0.69 6.95
N PHE A 162 -22.07 -0.71 6.54
CA PHE A 162 -22.78 0.44 5.96
C PHE A 162 -23.89 0.98 6.86
N ALA A 163 -24.25 0.28 7.93
CA ALA A 163 -25.43 0.60 8.73
C ALA A 163 -25.27 1.92 9.50
N GLY A 164 -26.36 2.69 9.54
CA GLY A 164 -26.50 3.84 10.43
C GLY A 164 -25.63 5.06 10.12
N ARG A 165 -25.00 5.12 8.94
CA ARG A 165 -24.09 6.21 8.53
C ARG A 165 -24.30 6.66 7.08
N PRO A 166 -23.85 7.88 6.71
CA PRO A 166 -23.79 8.28 5.31
C PRO A 166 -22.81 7.40 4.52
N ASN A 167 -23.26 6.91 3.37
CA ASN A 167 -22.48 6.08 2.46
C ASN A 167 -22.42 6.78 1.10
N LYS A 168 -21.21 7.07 0.61
CA LYS A 168 -20.99 7.80 -0.65
C LYS A 168 -20.17 6.95 -1.60
N GLU A 169 -20.81 6.55 -2.69
CA GLU A 169 -20.09 5.98 -3.82
C GLU A 169 -19.38 7.11 -4.59
N VAL A 170 -18.06 7.00 -4.74
CA VAL A 170 -17.23 7.97 -5.44
C VAL A 170 -17.39 7.77 -6.95
N ASP A 171 -17.84 8.81 -7.64
CA ASP A 171 -18.04 8.80 -9.09
C ASP A 171 -17.03 9.69 -9.82
N PHE A 172 -16.07 9.05 -10.49
CA PHE A 172 -15.08 9.75 -11.31
C PHE A 172 -15.61 10.26 -12.66
N SER A 173 -16.87 10.00 -13.05
CA SER A 173 -17.45 10.65 -14.24
C SER A 173 -17.59 12.15 -14.09
N ASP A 174 -17.61 12.65 -12.86
CA ASP A 174 -17.64 14.07 -12.54
C ASP A 174 -16.23 14.71 -12.58
N SER A 175 -15.20 13.90 -12.81
CA SER A 175 -13.81 14.37 -12.93
C SER A 175 -13.66 15.29 -14.14
N THR A 176 -13.14 16.48 -13.91
CA THR A 176 -12.89 17.49 -14.95
C THR A 176 -11.40 17.62 -15.32
N PHE A 177 -10.52 16.92 -14.61
CA PHE A 177 -9.08 16.93 -14.83
C PHE A 177 -8.49 15.55 -14.56
N THR A 178 -7.19 15.40 -14.81
CA THR A 178 -6.44 14.19 -14.44
C THR A 178 -5.18 14.59 -13.69
N ILE A 179 -4.71 13.72 -12.80
CA ILE A 179 -3.39 13.83 -12.19
C ILE A 179 -2.64 12.54 -12.47
N GLY A 180 -1.45 12.66 -13.07
CA GLY A 180 -0.69 11.47 -13.47
C GLY A 180 -1.42 10.60 -14.49
N GLY A 181 -2.35 11.17 -15.27
CA GLY A 181 -3.20 10.47 -16.23
C GLY A 181 -4.42 9.74 -15.66
N PHE A 182 -4.64 9.79 -14.35
CA PHE A 182 -5.84 9.23 -13.75
C PHE A 182 -6.90 10.31 -13.58
N PRO A 183 -8.19 10.05 -13.90
CA PRO A 183 -9.29 10.89 -13.46
C PRO A 183 -9.17 11.21 -11.97
N ALA A 184 -9.34 12.48 -11.61
CA ALA A 184 -9.07 12.97 -10.27
C ALA A 184 -10.22 13.84 -9.75
N LEU A 185 -10.57 13.62 -8.48
CA LEU A 185 -11.52 14.44 -7.74
C LEU A 185 -10.78 15.16 -6.62
N ASP A 186 -10.97 16.46 -6.50
CA ASP A 186 -10.52 17.23 -5.34
C ASP A 186 -11.48 17.00 -4.18
N PHE A 187 -11.06 16.17 -3.21
CA PHE A 187 -11.94 15.64 -2.17
C PHE A 187 -12.48 16.74 -1.25
N TYR A 188 -11.62 17.71 -0.92
CA TYR A 188 -11.99 18.86 -0.09
C TYR A 188 -12.38 20.10 -0.90
N GLY A 189 -12.10 20.09 -2.21
CA GLY A 189 -12.37 21.23 -3.12
C GLY A 189 -11.39 22.39 -2.94
N ASP A 190 -10.30 22.19 -2.20
CA ASP A 190 -9.31 23.21 -1.86
C ASP A 190 -7.91 22.90 -2.42
N GLY A 191 -7.75 21.78 -3.14
CA GLY A 191 -6.52 21.34 -3.79
C GLY A 191 -5.48 20.70 -2.85
N SER A 192 -5.88 20.34 -1.64
CA SER A 192 -5.00 19.73 -0.63
C SER A 192 -4.98 18.19 -0.68
N PHE A 193 -6.08 17.56 -1.12
CA PHE A 193 -6.23 16.11 -1.12
C PHE A 193 -7.11 15.65 -2.28
N TYR A 194 -6.60 14.72 -3.10
CA TYR A 194 -7.27 14.23 -4.30
C TYR A 194 -7.52 12.73 -4.21
N LEU A 195 -8.66 12.27 -4.74
CA LEU A 195 -8.90 10.87 -5.04
C LEU A 195 -8.61 10.63 -6.53
N LEU A 196 -8.04 9.47 -6.86
CA LEU A 196 -7.64 9.08 -8.21
C LEU A 196 -8.31 7.74 -8.59
N ASP A 197 -8.90 7.67 -9.78
CA ASP A 197 -9.45 6.44 -10.35
C ASP A 197 -8.28 5.55 -10.80
N THR A 198 -8.00 4.47 -10.06
CA THR A 198 -6.83 3.60 -10.30
C THR A 198 -7.28 2.15 -10.47
N PRO A 199 -7.92 1.82 -11.60
CA PRO A 199 -8.61 0.55 -11.79
C PRO A 199 -7.63 -0.63 -11.97
N GLY A 200 -8.16 -1.85 -11.82
CA GLY A 200 -7.52 -3.09 -12.24
C GLY A 200 -7.40 -4.11 -11.12
N HIS A 201 -6.97 -3.68 -9.93
CA HIS A 201 -6.91 -4.56 -8.75
C HIS A 201 -8.29 -5.02 -8.34
N ASP A 202 -9.17 -4.07 -8.04
CA ASP A 202 -10.55 -4.34 -7.66
C ASP A 202 -11.49 -3.38 -8.39
N HIS A 203 -12.77 -3.70 -8.40
CA HIS A 203 -13.79 -2.78 -8.89
C HIS A 203 -13.78 -1.49 -8.09
N GLY A 204 -13.75 -0.34 -8.78
CA GLY A 204 -13.78 0.96 -8.11
C GLY A 204 -12.55 1.23 -7.25
N HIS A 205 -11.39 0.61 -7.51
CA HIS A 205 -10.18 0.87 -6.74
C HIS A 205 -9.75 2.35 -6.82
N ILE A 206 -9.48 2.95 -5.66
CA ILE A 206 -9.12 4.35 -5.46
C ILE A 206 -7.71 4.45 -4.87
N SER A 207 -6.90 5.35 -5.43
CA SER A 207 -5.70 5.87 -4.78
C SER A 207 -5.97 7.30 -4.30
N ALA A 208 -5.21 7.81 -3.34
CA ALA A 208 -5.30 9.20 -2.91
C ALA A 208 -3.96 9.93 -3.02
N LEU A 209 -3.99 11.22 -3.37
CA LEU A 209 -2.81 12.08 -3.47
C LEU A 209 -2.94 13.24 -2.49
N ALA A 210 -2.10 13.25 -1.47
CA ALA A 210 -2.04 14.28 -0.45
C ALA A 210 -0.97 15.31 -0.78
N ARG A 211 -1.32 16.60 -0.85
CA ARG A 211 -0.33 17.67 -0.92
C ARG A 211 0.22 17.95 0.47
N THR A 212 1.51 17.72 0.65
CA THR A 212 2.19 17.87 1.95
C THR A 212 2.89 19.21 2.12
N THR A 213 3.37 19.80 1.02
CA THR A 213 3.91 21.16 0.99
C THR A 213 3.44 21.90 -0.26
N SER A 214 3.39 23.24 -0.21
CA SER A 214 2.95 24.10 -1.30
C SER A 214 3.85 25.32 -1.52
N THR A 215 4.23 25.54 -2.78
CA THR A 215 4.94 26.78 -3.17
C THR A 215 4.07 28.02 -2.99
N ALA A 216 2.76 27.90 -3.19
CA ALA A 216 1.80 28.97 -2.99
C ALA A 216 1.60 29.35 -1.52
N ALA A 217 1.96 28.44 -0.60
CA ALA A 217 2.03 28.71 0.84
C ALA A 217 3.39 29.26 1.30
N GLY A 218 4.30 29.54 0.36
CA GLY A 218 5.65 30.05 0.65
C GLY A 218 6.68 28.97 1.02
N GLN A 219 6.38 27.69 0.81
CA GLN A 219 7.36 26.61 0.95
C GLN A 219 8.18 26.45 -0.33
N GLU A 220 9.34 25.79 -0.24
CA GLU A 220 10.29 25.70 -1.36
C GLU A 220 9.73 24.94 -2.57
N LYS A 221 8.86 23.94 -2.32
CA LYS A 221 8.42 23.00 -3.35
C LYS A 221 7.00 22.49 -3.08
N ASP A 222 6.27 22.17 -4.13
CA ASP A 222 5.06 21.35 -4.04
C ASP A 222 5.47 19.89 -3.90
N THR A 223 5.13 19.27 -2.76
CA THR A 223 5.41 17.86 -2.50
C THR A 223 4.12 17.12 -2.20
N PHE A 224 4.11 15.83 -2.54
CA PHE A 224 2.94 15.00 -2.39
C PHE A 224 3.29 13.63 -1.82
N ILE A 225 2.30 12.99 -1.18
CA ILE A 225 2.33 11.57 -0.85
C ILE A 225 1.20 10.90 -1.62
N LEU A 226 1.53 9.87 -2.39
CA LEU A 226 0.55 9.00 -3.05
C LEU A 226 0.27 7.80 -2.14
N LEU A 227 -0.97 7.69 -1.68
CA LEU A 227 -1.51 6.54 -0.96
C LEU A 227 -2.15 5.62 -2.02
N SER A 228 -1.42 4.60 -2.45
CA SER A 228 -1.80 3.88 -3.68
C SER A 228 -2.86 2.80 -3.49
N GLY A 229 -3.25 2.49 -2.25
CA GLY A 229 -3.94 1.23 -1.95
C GLY A 229 -3.17 0.05 -2.56
N ASP A 230 -3.90 -0.82 -3.24
CA ASP A 230 -3.43 -2.03 -3.89
C ASP A 230 -3.29 -1.91 -5.41
N ALA A 231 -3.20 -0.68 -5.92
CA ALA A 231 -2.78 -0.46 -7.32
C ALA A 231 -1.46 -1.20 -7.64
N CYS A 232 -0.65 -1.44 -6.60
CA CYS A 232 0.42 -2.43 -6.58
C CYS A 232 0.72 -2.88 -5.13
N HIS A 233 1.08 -4.15 -4.94
CA HIS A 233 1.36 -4.75 -3.63
C HIS A 233 2.85 -4.75 -3.24
N PHE A 234 3.77 -4.48 -4.17
CA PHE A 234 5.21 -4.61 -3.94
C PHE A 234 6.03 -3.61 -4.77
N CYS A 235 6.99 -2.92 -4.15
CA CYS A 235 7.78 -1.88 -4.84
C CYS A 235 8.55 -2.40 -6.07
N GLY A 236 8.91 -3.69 -6.09
CA GLY A 236 9.55 -4.33 -7.24
C GLY A 236 8.68 -4.40 -8.51
N VAL A 237 7.38 -4.08 -8.46
CA VAL A 237 6.56 -3.89 -9.67
C VAL A 237 6.77 -2.51 -10.29
N LEU A 238 7.22 -1.53 -9.50
CA LEU A 238 7.53 -0.18 -9.96
C LEU A 238 9.04 -0.01 -10.24
N ARG A 239 9.87 -0.87 -9.66
CA ARG A 239 11.34 -0.71 -9.57
C ARG A 239 12.07 -2.02 -9.92
N PRO A 240 13.27 -1.95 -10.52
CA PRO A 240 13.93 -0.74 -11.01
C PRO A 240 13.25 -0.19 -12.28
N ASN A 241 13.70 0.96 -12.77
CA ASN A 241 13.17 1.57 -13.99
C ASN A 241 14.24 2.41 -14.70
N ALA A 242 13.94 2.95 -15.89
CA ALA A 242 14.91 3.70 -16.68
C ALA A 242 15.43 4.96 -15.97
N SER A 243 14.58 5.62 -15.17
CA SER A 243 14.94 6.82 -14.42
C SER A 243 15.74 6.50 -13.16
N HIS A 244 15.54 5.32 -12.57
CA HIS A 244 16.29 4.79 -11.42
C HIS A 244 16.77 3.36 -11.71
N PRO A 245 17.85 3.21 -12.52
CA PRO A 245 18.37 1.90 -12.84
C PRO A 245 18.89 1.17 -11.60
N PHE A 246 18.76 -0.14 -11.56
CA PHE A 246 19.28 -0.98 -10.48
C PHE A 246 20.78 -0.72 -10.28
N PRO A 247 21.27 -0.60 -9.03
CA PRO A 247 22.67 -0.30 -8.77
C PRO A 247 23.60 -1.42 -9.27
N SER A 248 24.70 -1.05 -9.93
CA SER A 248 25.61 -2.02 -10.57
C SER A 248 26.73 -2.53 -9.66
N ARG A 249 27.06 -1.82 -8.59
CA ARG A 249 28.15 -2.19 -7.66
C ARG A 249 27.70 -2.18 -6.22
N GLU A 250 27.18 -1.04 -5.78
CA GLU A 250 26.77 -0.79 -4.38
C GLU A 250 25.44 -0.05 -4.38
N PHE A 251 24.59 -0.32 -3.39
CA PHE A 251 23.42 0.50 -3.13
C PHE A 251 23.86 1.90 -2.68
N PRO A 252 22.99 2.93 -2.81
CA PRO A 252 23.30 4.26 -2.30
C PRO A 252 23.70 4.25 -0.82
N ASP A 253 24.72 5.02 -0.43
CA ASP A 253 25.26 5.07 0.93
C ASP A 253 24.21 5.42 2.00
N ASN A 254 23.17 6.16 1.62
CA ASN A 254 22.07 6.56 2.49
C ASN A 254 20.91 5.55 2.52
N GLY A 255 20.99 4.48 1.74
CA GLY A 255 19.99 3.41 1.69
C GLY A 255 19.86 2.68 3.02
N VAL A 256 18.63 2.39 3.44
CA VAL A 256 18.35 1.70 4.71
C VAL A 256 17.60 0.39 4.49
N GLY A 257 17.60 -0.49 5.50
CA GLY A 257 16.92 -1.79 5.40
C GLY A 257 17.54 -2.69 4.31
N LEU A 258 18.85 -2.57 4.09
CA LEU A 258 19.60 -3.34 3.10
C LEU A 258 20.57 -4.35 3.73
N ALA A 259 20.57 -4.46 5.07
CA ALA A 259 21.49 -5.32 5.81
C ALA A 259 21.30 -6.80 5.44
N GLY A 260 20.08 -7.18 5.07
CA GLY A 260 19.69 -8.51 4.59
C GLY A 260 19.83 -8.70 3.08
N VAL A 261 20.42 -7.78 2.32
CA VAL A 261 20.60 -7.90 0.85
C VAL A 261 22.00 -8.41 0.48
N GLU A 262 22.09 -9.25 -0.57
CA GLU A 262 23.38 -9.61 -1.17
C GLU A 262 23.98 -8.44 -1.98
N ARG A 263 25.19 -8.60 -2.53
CA ARG A 263 25.77 -7.53 -3.36
C ARG A 263 24.84 -7.26 -4.56
N PRO A 264 24.56 -5.99 -4.94
CA PRO A 264 23.63 -5.64 -6.02
C PRO A 264 23.88 -6.42 -7.32
N GLU A 265 25.15 -6.59 -7.70
CA GLU A 265 25.56 -7.35 -8.88
C GLU A 265 25.12 -8.83 -8.83
N VAL A 266 25.11 -9.44 -7.65
CA VAL A 266 24.69 -10.83 -7.45
C VAL A 266 23.17 -10.91 -7.46
N LEU A 267 22.51 -9.99 -6.74
CA LEU A 267 21.05 -9.94 -6.71
C LEU A 267 20.50 -9.76 -8.13
N LEU A 268 21.03 -8.81 -8.90
CA LEU A 268 20.57 -8.52 -10.25
C LEU A 268 20.61 -9.74 -11.20
N MET A 269 21.52 -10.70 -10.99
CA MET A 269 21.54 -11.95 -11.76
C MET A 269 20.28 -12.82 -11.56
N ARG A 270 19.55 -12.62 -10.47
CA ARG A 270 18.27 -13.28 -10.15
C ARG A 270 17.07 -12.56 -10.76
N HIS A 271 17.26 -11.39 -11.37
CA HIS A 271 16.19 -10.65 -12.02
C HIS A 271 15.56 -11.51 -13.14
N PRO A 272 14.22 -11.59 -13.29
CA PRO A 272 13.59 -12.47 -14.28
C PRO A 272 13.99 -12.24 -15.74
N GLN A 273 14.43 -11.03 -16.07
CA GLN A 273 14.93 -10.67 -17.41
C GLN A 273 16.46 -10.81 -17.56
N PHE A 274 17.17 -11.29 -16.54
CA PHE A 274 18.60 -11.52 -16.66
C PHE A 274 18.86 -12.75 -17.57
N PRO A 275 19.69 -12.64 -18.62
CA PRO A 275 19.96 -13.73 -19.54
C PRO A 275 20.64 -14.90 -18.81
N GLN A 276 20.03 -16.08 -18.88
CA GLN A 276 20.56 -17.29 -18.25
C GLN A 276 21.82 -17.84 -18.96
N PHE A 277 22.15 -17.33 -20.16
CA PHE A 277 23.26 -17.79 -21.00
C PHE A 277 24.08 -16.60 -21.55
N SER A 278 24.63 -15.74 -20.70
CA SER A 278 25.68 -14.81 -21.13
C SER A 278 27.06 -15.41 -20.78
N ASP A 279 28.03 -15.25 -21.67
CA ASP A 279 29.39 -15.77 -21.57
C ASP A 279 30.27 -14.98 -20.59
N GLY A 280 29.66 -14.53 -19.47
CA GLY A 280 30.32 -13.91 -18.32
C GLY A 280 31.01 -12.57 -18.60
N ARG A 281 30.87 -12.01 -19.81
CA ARG A 281 31.64 -10.83 -20.27
C ARG A 281 30.88 -9.52 -20.27
N ASP A 282 29.54 -9.53 -20.32
CA ASP A 282 28.70 -8.34 -20.15
C ASP A 282 27.99 -8.40 -18.78
N LEU A 283 28.72 -8.00 -17.72
CA LEU A 283 28.23 -7.91 -16.35
C LEU A 283 27.15 -6.82 -16.16
N VAL A 284 26.87 -6.01 -17.18
CA VAL A 284 25.88 -4.93 -17.13
C VAL A 284 24.71 -5.29 -18.03
N ASN A 285 23.72 -6.01 -17.48
CA ASN A 285 22.48 -6.23 -18.19
C ASN A 285 21.57 -5.01 -18.07
N GLU A 286 21.69 -4.07 -19.01
CA GLU A 286 20.90 -2.83 -18.99
C GLU A 286 19.39 -3.06 -18.97
N ALA A 287 18.90 -4.14 -19.60
CA ALA A 287 17.46 -4.46 -19.59
C ALA A 287 16.98 -4.81 -18.17
N ALA A 288 17.68 -5.69 -17.45
CA ALA A 288 17.36 -6.05 -16.07
C ALA A 288 17.53 -4.85 -15.11
N ARG A 289 18.48 -3.94 -15.39
CA ARG A 289 18.67 -2.73 -14.57
C ARG A 289 17.55 -1.72 -14.74
N THR A 290 16.86 -1.70 -15.87
CA THR A 290 15.91 -0.62 -16.21
C THR A 290 14.47 -1.10 -16.32
N THR A 291 14.21 -2.36 -15.96
CA THR A 291 12.87 -2.95 -16.00
C THR A 291 12.46 -3.41 -14.62
N ALA A 292 11.18 -3.19 -14.26
CA ALA A 292 10.66 -3.62 -12.97
C ALA A 292 10.87 -5.12 -12.74
N TRP A 293 11.16 -5.46 -11.49
CA TRP A 293 11.44 -6.84 -11.08
C TRP A 293 10.26 -7.77 -11.30
N TYR A 294 9.05 -7.26 -11.06
CA TYR A 294 7.81 -8.01 -11.14
C TYR A 294 6.80 -7.33 -12.07
N ARG A 295 5.88 -8.13 -12.58
CA ARG A 295 4.58 -7.71 -13.09
C ARG A 295 3.50 -8.05 -12.07
N VAL A 296 2.31 -7.48 -12.22
CA VAL A 296 1.14 -7.92 -11.46
C VAL A 296 0.74 -9.34 -11.88
N SER A 297 0.21 -10.14 -10.96
CA SER A 297 -0.17 -11.52 -11.24
C SER A 297 -1.28 -11.62 -12.28
N LYS A 298 -1.09 -12.52 -13.25
CA LYS A 298 -2.11 -12.94 -14.22
C LYS A 298 -2.60 -14.37 -13.96
N GLY A 299 -2.20 -14.95 -12.83
CA GLY A 299 -2.56 -16.31 -12.45
C GLY A 299 -4.07 -16.45 -12.22
N GLN A 300 -4.55 -17.70 -12.26
CA GLN A 300 -5.97 -18.00 -12.01
C GLN A 300 -6.47 -17.54 -10.63
N LEU A 301 -5.56 -17.44 -9.66
CA LEU A 301 -5.84 -16.96 -8.30
C LEU A 301 -5.33 -15.53 -8.07
N SER A 302 -5.10 -14.75 -9.13
CA SER A 302 -4.69 -13.35 -8.98
C SER A 302 -5.71 -12.56 -8.18
N THR A 303 -5.25 -11.64 -7.34
CA THR A 303 -6.11 -10.67 -6.66
C THR A 303 -6.57 -9.54 -7.56
N PHE A 304 -5.99 -9.41 -8.76
CA PHE A 304 -6.41 -8.43 -9.75
C PHE A 304 -7.63 -8.93 -10.52
N VAL A 305 -8.76 -8.24 -10.38
CA VAL A 305 -9.98 -8.48 -11.16
C VAL A 305 -9.73 -8.29 -12.67
N ASP A 306 -8.90 -7.31 -13.04
CA ASP A 306 -8.39 -7.13 -14.40
C ASP A 306 -6.86 -6.92 -14.37
N PRO A 307 -6.06 -7.99 -14.49
CA PRO A 307 -4.60 -7.89 -14.45
C PRO A 307 -3.98 -7.06 -15.58
N VAL A 308 -4.67 -6.93 -16.72
CA VAL A 308 -4.15 -6.14 -17.85
C VAL A 308 -4.29 -4.65 -17.52
N VAL A 309 -5.45 -4.24 -17.04
CA VAL A 309 -5.68 -2.87 -16.56
C VAL A 309 -4.84 -2.59 -15.32
N GLY A 310 -4.74 -3.54 -14.38
CA GLY A 310 -3.93 -3.42 -13.17
C GLY A 310 -2.45 -3.18 -13.48
N GLN A 311 -1.89 -3.90 -14.46
CA GLN A 311 -0.52 -3.64 -14.90
C GLN A 311 -0.36 -2.24 -15.51
N ALA A 312 -1.31 -1.81 -16.34
CA ALA A 312 -1.26 -0.48 -16.95
C ALA A 312 -1.34 0.62 -15.89
N THR A 313 -2.16 0.42 -14.85
CA THR A 313 -2.24 1.29 -13.67
C THR A 313 -0.90 1.33 -12.93
N ALA A 314 -0.28 0.18 -12.64
CA ALA A 314 1.04 0.12 -11.98
C ALA A 314 2.14 0.81 -12.81
N ASP A 315 2.18 0.58 -14.13
CA ASP A 315 3.13 1.21 -15.05
C ASP A 315 2.97 2.75 -15.03
N ARG A 316 1.71 3.23 -15.00
CA ARG A 316 1.38 4.65 -14.91
C ARG A 316 1.72 5.25 -13.54
N LEU A 317 1.50 4.51 -12.45
CA LEU A 317 1.93 4.92 -11.11
C LEU A 317 3.44 5.15 -11.06
N ARG A 318 4.21 4.20 -11.59
CA ARG A 318 5.67 4.31 -11.69
C ARG A 318 6.06 5.59 -12.43
N GLU A 319 5.53 5.74 -13.63
CA GLU A 319 5.85 6.80 -14.58
C GLU A 319 5.48 8.21 -14.13
N ALA A 320 4.32 8.38 -13.49
CA ALA A 320 3.82 9.68 -13.08
C ALA A 320 4.18 10.06 -11.63
N PHE A 321 4.40 9.08 -10.75
CA PHE A 321 4.55 9.32 -9.32
C PHE A 321 5.84 8.73 -8.74
N ASP A 322 6.15 7.45 -8.96
CA ASP A 322 7.37 6.85 -8.37
C ASP A 322 8.65 7.49 -8.92
N GLU A 323 8.69 7.80 -10.21
CA GLU A 323 9.82 8.49 -10.84
C GLU A 323 9.86 9.99 -10.52
N ALA A 324 8.75 10.59 -10.05
CA ALA A 324 8.68 12.01 -9.73
C ALA A 324 9.42 12.32 -8.41
N ASN A 325 10.42 13.19 -8.45
CA ASN A 325 11.21 13.51 -7.25
C ASN A 325 10.41 14.20 -6.12
N ASN A 326 9.23 14.73 -6.41
CA ASN A 326 8.37 15.44 -5.47
C ASN A 326 7.11 14.64 -5.06
N VAL A 327 7.09 13.33 -5.32
CA VAL A 327 6.04 12.43 -4.82
C VAL A 327 6.66 11.27 -4.05
N PHE A 328 6.18 11.03 -2.84
CA PHE A 328 6.49 9.83 -2.07
C PHE A 328 5.37 8.82 -2.22
N VAL A 329 5.66 7.66 -2.82
CA VAL A 329 4.66 6.60 -3.03
C VAL A 329 4.65 5.68 -1.81
N ALA A 330 3.50 5.60 -1.15
CA ALA A 330 3.26 4.74 -0.01
C ALA A 330 2.24 3.65 -0.41
N LEU A 331 2.73 2.42 -0.58
CA LEU A 331 1.86 1.27 -0.85
C LEU A 331 1.26 0.75 0.45
N ALA A 332 0.04 0.21 0.41
CA ALA A 332 -0.67 -0.26 1.59
C ALA A 332 0.03 -1.43 2.31
N HIS A 333 0.92 -2.14 1.60
CA HIS A 333 1.66 -3.30 2.10
C HIS A 333 3.18 -3.15 2.04
N ASP A 334 3.70 -1.93 1.85
CA ASP A 334 5.14 -1.71 1.76
C ASP A 334 5.80 -1.78 3.15
N THR A 335 6.48 -2.90 3.42
CA THR A 335 7.27 -3.10 4.64
C THR A 335 8.44 -2.10 4.76
N SER A 336 8.87 -1.48 3.67
CA SER A 336 9.90 -0.44 3.68
C SER A 336 9.48 0.76 4.54
N LEU A 337 8.18 1.04 4.62
CA LEU A 337 7.65 2.13 5.45
C LEU A 337 7.79 1.88 6.95
N LEU A 338 8.13 0.64 7.36
CA LEU A 338 8.23 0.21 8.75
C LEU A 338 9.67 -0.06 9.20
N VAL A 339 10.67 0.32 8.40
CA VAL A 339 12.10 0.05 8.73
C VAL A 339 12.57 0.84 9.94
N HIS A 340 13.38 0.17 10.77
CA HIS A 340 14.10 0.78 11.88
C HIS A 340 15.56 1.03 11.54
N VAL A 341 16.08 2.18 11.98
CA VAL A 341 17.50 2.54 11.95
C VAL A 341 17.98 2.67 13.39
N ASN A 342 18.95 1.84 13.78
CA ASN A 342 19.48 1.80 15.16
C ASN A 342 18.40 1.59 16.24
N GLY A 343 17.39 0.79 15.94
CA GLY A 343 16.28 0.47 16.85
C GLY A 343 15.15 1.50 16.89
N THR A 344 15.25 2.60 16.13
CA THR A 344 14.22 3.63 16.03
C THR A 344 13.53 3.56 14.66
N PRO A 345 12.19 3.64 14.56
CA PRO A 345 11.49 3.73 13.28
C PRO A 345 12.06 4.90 12.45
N LEU A 346 12.32 4.66 11.16
CA LEU A 346 12.76 5.73 10.26
C LEU A 346 11.63 6.72 9.99
N LEU A 347 10.44 6.20 9.70
CA LEU A 347 9.24 7.01 9.51
C LEU A 347 8.46 7.08 10.82
N PRO A 348 7.95 8.27 11.20
CA PRO A 348 7.04 8.36 12.32
C PRO A 348 5.70 7.70 11.98
N THR A 349 5.16 6.94 12.93
CA THR A 349 3.82 6.37 12.85
C THR A 349 2.95 6.93 13.96
N LEU A 350 1.64 7.02 13.73
CA LEU A 350 0.68 7.46 14.73
C LEU A 350 0.78 6.62 16.01
N ASN A 351 1.05 5.31 15.86
CA ASN A 351 1.22 4.36 16.94
C ASN A 351 2.36 4.72 17.90
N LYS A 352 3.47 5.25 17.36
CA LYS A 352 4.74 5.42 18.09
C LYS A 352 5.09 6.88 18.35
N ALA A 353 4.68 7.78 17.46
CA ALA A 353 4.95 9.22 17.50
C ALA A 353 3.70 10.02 17.06
N PRO A 354 2.63 10.08 17.87
CA PRO A 354 1.33 10.60 17.46
C PRO A 354 1.31 12.09 17.05
N GLN A 355 2.34 12.83 17.47
CA GLN A 355 2.54 14.25 17.16
C GLN A 355 3.40 14.49 15.91
N GLU A 356 4.01 13.46 15.35
CA GLU A 356 4.81 13.54 14.13
C GLU A 356 3.97 13.14 12.91
N ASP A 357 4.47 13.41 11.71
CA ASP A 357 3.79 13.16 10.44
C ASP A 357 4.78 12.93 9.30
N LEU A 358 4.23 12.60 8.13
CA LEU A 358 5.01 12.29 6.96
C LEU A 358 5.36 13.51 6.10
N ASN A 359 4.90 14.73 6.43
CA ASN A 359 4.99 15.86 5.51
C ASN A 359 6.44 16.34 5.27
N GLY A 360 7.36 16.01 6.19
CA GLY A 360 8.80 16.30 6.07
C GLY A 360 9.57 15.39 5.11
N TRP A 361 8.93 14.37 4.52
CA TRP A 361 9.60 13.30 3.77
C TRP A 361 10.62 13.77 2.72
N TYR A 362 10.33 14.89 2.05
CA TYR A 362 11.16 15.42 0.99
C TYR A 362 12.45 16.05 1.53
N LEU A 363 12.34 16.86 2.58
CA LEU A 363 13.50 17.50 3.22
C LEU A 363 14.35 16.49 3.99
N GLU A 364 13.71 15.50 4.61
CA GLU A 364 14.38 14.41 5.34
C GLU A 364 14.97 13.32 4.40
N GLY A 365 14.73 13.43 3.09
CA GLY A 365 15.25 12.51 2.08
C GLY A 365 14.74 11.07 2.22
N TRP A 366 13.59 10.85 2.86
CA TRP A 366 13.10 9.49 3.17
C TRP A 366 12.84 8.66 1.92
N LYS A 367 12.35 9.26 0.84
CA LYS A 367 12.15 8.58 -0.44
C LYS A 367 13.45 7.92 -0.93
N ASP A 368 14.55 8.67 -0.94
CA ASP A 368 15.83 8.19 -1.46
C ASP A 368 16.42 7.10 -0.56
N ARG A 369 16.29 7.27 0.76
CA ARG A 369 16.77 6.30 1.76
C ARG A 369 16.03 4.96 1.68
N LEU A 370 14.73 4.99 1.37
CA LEU A 370 13.86 3.82 1.33
C LEU A 370 13.77 3.17 -0.07
N TYR A 371 14.30 3.81 -1.11
CA TYR A 371 13.99 3.44 -2.50
C TYR A 371 14.29 1.97 -2.86
N TRP A 372 15.38 1.43 -2.30
CA TRP A 372 15.86 0.06 -2.56
C TRP A 372 15.55 -0.94 -1.44
N THR A 373 14.95 -0.51 -0.34
CA THR A 373 14.68 -1.33 0.85
C THR A 373 13.90 -2.60 0.52
N TRP A 374 12.98 -2.55 -0.44
CA TRP A 374 12.20 -3.70 -0.89
C TRP A 374 13.04 -4.91 -1.32
N THR A 375 14.30 -4.70 -1.72
CA THR A 375 15.20 -5.78 -2.15
C THR A 375 15.55 -6.75 -1.02
N ASP A 376 15.44 -6.33 0.24
CA ASP A 376 15.63 -7.18 1.43
C ASP A 376 14.63 -8.35 1.47
N GLN A 377 13.45 -8.15 0.88
CA GLN A 377 12.39 -9.15 0.80
C GLN A 377 12.66 -10.24 -0.23
N LEU A 378 13.71 -10.10 -1.06
CA LEU A 378 14.10 -11.13 -2.02
C LEU A 378 14.99 -12.22 -1.39
N GLY A 379 15.47 -12.06 -0.15
CA GLY A 379 16.35 -13.02 0.50
C GLY A 379 17.77 -13.05 -0.08
N LYS A 380 18.63 -13.90 0.49
CA LYS A 380 20.06 -13.99 0.20
C LYS A 380 20.47 -15.36 -0.27
N THR A 381 21.47 -15.42 -1.14
CA THR A 381 22.13 -16.68 -1.47
C THR A 381 23.09 -17.11 -0.35
N ASP A 382 22.97 -18.35 0.11
CA ASP A 382 23.86 -18.97 1.09
C ASP A 382 25.22 -19.38 0.46
N GLY A 383 26.15 -19.87 1.28
CA GLY A 383 27.46 -20.34 0.79
C GLY A 383 27.42 -21.54 -0.15
N ASN A 384 26.27 -22.19 -0.32
CA ASN A 384 26.03 -23.34 -1.20
C ASN A 384 25.27 -22.96 -2.48
N GLY A 385 24.92 -21.69 -2.67
CA GLY A 385 24.15 -21.23 -3.83
C GLY A 385 22.64 -21.37 -3.69
N LYS A 386 22.12 -21.69 -2.50
CA LYS A 386 20.67 -21.77 -2.22
C LYS A 386 20.17 -20.41 -1.77
N VAL A 387 18.99 -19.99 -2.24
CA VAL A 387 18.35 -18.77 -1.74
C VAL A 387 17.65 -19.04 -0.40
N ASP A 388 18.06 -18.31 0.64
CA ASP A 388 17.40 -18.25 1.94
C ASP A 388 16.29 -17.18 1.90
N ALA A 389 15.06 -17.63 1.76
CA ALA A 389 13.86 -16.79 1.78
C ALA A 389 13.70 -16.08 3.14
N PRO A 390 13.26 -14.81 3.18
CA PRO A 390 12.89 -14.14 4.42
C PRO A 390 11.76 -14.91 5.12
N LYS A 391 11.79 -14.92 6.46
CA LYS A 391 10.71 -15.53 7.24
C LYS A 391 9.43 -14.70 7.07
N PRO A 392 8.26 -15.33 6.87
CA PRO A 392 6.99 -14.62 6.88
C PRO A 392 6.82 -13.83 8.19
N LEU A 393 6.28 -12.60 8.11
CA LEU A 393 6.02 -11.76 9.28
C LEU A 393 5.00 -12.40 10.22
N VAL A 394 4.09 -13.20 9.68
CA VAL A 394 3.12 -13.98 10.46
C VAL A 394 3.02 -15.39 9.91
N VAL A 395 2.89 -16.36 10.82
CA VAL A 395 2.57 -17.75 10.50
C VAL A 395 1.44 -18.21 11.41
N GLY A 396 0.47 -18.92 10.82
CA GLY A 396 -0.76 -19.36 11.49
C GLY A 396 -1.77 -18.24 11.70
N PHE A 397 -2.92 -18.63 12.22
CA PHE A 397 -4.08 -17.77 12.39
C PHE A 397 -4.22 -17.40 13.86
N TRP A 398 -4.29 -16.12 14.18
CA TRP A 398 -4.28 -15.65 15.56
C TRP A 398 -5.63 -15.11 15.99
N MET A 399 -6.15 -15.63 17.11
CA MET A 399 -7.37 -15.15 17.77
C MET A 399 -7.10 -15.03 19.28
N HIS A 400 -7.35 -13.85 19.85
CA HIS A 400 -7.16 -13.56 21.28
C HIS A 400 -5.77 -13.94 21.83
N GLY A 401 -4.71 -13.74 21.02
CA GLY A 401 -3.33 -14.08 21.39
C GLY A 401 -2.99 -15.57 21.31
N VAL A 402 -3.94 -16.42 20.93
CA VAL A 402 -3.73 -17.85 20.68
C VAL A 402 -3.51 -18.08 19.19
N LYS A 403 -2.48 -18.86 18.86
CA LYS A 403 -2.16 -19.28 17.49
C LYS A 403 -2.87 -20.59 17.17
N TYR A 404 -3.48 -20.65 16.00
CA TYR A 404 -4.07 -21.82 15.36
C TYR A 404 -3.34 -22.11 14.06
N ASP A 405 -3.28 -23.37 13.65
CA ASP A 405 -2.56 -23.76 12.42
C ASP A 405 -3.47 -23.67 11.19
N LYS A 406 -4.79 -23.71 11.39
CA LYS A 406 -5.79 -23.61 10.31
C LYS A 406 -6.90 -22.62 10.63
N VAL A 407 -7.43 -21.98 9.59
CA VAL A 407 -8.56 -21.05 9.74
C VAL A 407 -9.81 -21.74 10.32
N GLN A 408 -10.04 -23.02 10.00
CA GLN A 408 -11.18 -23.79 10.53
C GLN A 408 -11.12 -23.94 12.05
N GLU A 409 -9.93 -24.08 12.63
CA GLU A 409 -9.78 -24.19 14.09
C GLU A 409 -10.20 -22.89 14.77
N VAL A 410 -9.92 -21.73 14.17
CA VAL A 410 -10.40 -20.44 14.67
C VAL A 410 -11.93 -20.39 14.62
N ILE A 411 -12.53 -20.82 13.51
CA ILE A 411 -13.99 -20.82 13.32
C ILE A 411 -14.69 -21.72 14.33
N GLU A 412 -14.10 -22.87 14.69
CA GLU A 412 -14.66 -23.79 15.69
C GLU A 412 -14.62 -23.22 17.12
N HIS A 413 -13.72 -22.28 17.40
CA HIS A 413 -13.51 -21.69 18.73
C HIS A 413 -14.12 -20.28 18.89
N ALA A 414 -14.58 -19.66 17.80
CA ALA A 414 -15.22 -18.34 17.76
C ALA A 414 -16.72 -18.44 18.05
#